data_AF-A0A924E5E8-F1
#
_entry.id   AF-A0A924E5E8-F1
#
_cell.length_a   1.000
_cell.length_b   1.000
_cell.length_c   1.000
_cell.angle_alpha   90.00
_cell.angle_beta   90.00
_cell.angle_gamma   90.00
#
_symmetry.space_group_name_H-M   'P 1'
#
loop_
_entity.id
_entity.type
_entity.pdbx_description
1 polymer ?
#
loop_
_entity_poly.entity_id
_entity_poly.type
_entity_poly.pdbx_seq_one_letter_code
_entity_poly.pdbx_strand_id
1 'polypeptide(L)'
;MPRLSNNDYVTRCRFIRKIYHDGSGILSVLPYKHQLVTLSYYWSGEDWTVEQMLENRSQLDAKHPSLSARAGKHFGVVQAEVMTRLASEQASSSPTTPSVTDVTPLRARRRRRGEPAVLRTRHISVRGVARRQPDIQKLAIAFLQLAEMQSAREQAEREAQGHDEAA
;
A
#
# COMPACT_ATOMS: atom_id res chain seq x y z
N MET A 1 11.65 23.93 5.81
CA MET A 1 10.31 23.48 5.38
C MET A 1 9.27 24.30 6.13
N PRO A 2 8.22 24.79 5.45
CA PRO A 2 7.14 25.52 6.13
C PRO A 2 6.53 24.64 7.22
N ARG A 3 6.24 25.23 8.38
CA ARG A 3 5.61 24.53 9.51
C ARG A 3 4.22 24.06 9.07
N LEU A 4 3.91 22.79 9.28
CA LEU A 4 2.60 22.22 8.99
C LEU A 4 1.54 22.88 9.88
N SER A 5 0.60 23.60 9.28
CA SER A 5 -0.54 24.20 9.99
C SER A 5 -1.40 23.11 10.64
N ASN A 6 -2.09 23.46 11.74
CA ASN A 6 -3.06 22.56 12.36
C ASN A 6 -4.17 22.15 11.37
N ASN A 7 -4.63 23.10 10.55
CA ASN A 7 -5.65 22.82 9.54
C ASN A 7 -5.14 21.86 8.46
N ASP A 8 -3.91 22.06 7.97
CA ASP A 8 -3.30 21.16 6.99
C ASP A 8 -3.17 19.75 7.57
N TYR A 9 -2.74 19.63 8.82
CA TYR A 9 -2.61 18.34 9.48
C TYR A 9 -3.95 17.60 9.55
N VAL A 10 -5.03 18.26 9.99
CA VAL A 10 -6.38 17.67 10.05
C VAL A 10 -6.86 17.24 8.67
N THR A 11 -6.65 18.09 7.66
CA THR A 11 -7.01 17.80 6.27
C THR A 11 -6.28 16.55 5.78
N ARG A 12 -4.98 16.43 6.08
CA ARG A 12 -4.17 15.25 5.72
C ARG A 12 -4.64 13.99 6.44
N CYS A 13 -5.04 14.08 7.72
CA CYS A 13 -5.59 12.94 8.46
C CYS A 13 -6.87 12.42 7.80
N ARG A 14 -7.82 13.32 7.50
CA ARG A 14 -9.06 12.97 6.81
C ARG A 14 -8.82 12.35 5.43
N PHE A 15 -7.87 12.91 4.68
CA PHE A 15 -7.49 12.39 3.37
C PHE A 15 -6.92 10.98 3.43
N ILE A 16 -5.95 10.72 4.32
CA ILE A 16 -5.35 9.40 4.51
C ILE A 16 -6.39 8.38 4.96
N ARG A 17 -7.27 8.78 5.88
CA ARG A 17 -8.37 7.95 6.36
C ARG A 17 -9.30 7.54 5.21
N LYS A 18 -9.75 8.51 4.40
CA LYS A 18 -10.60 8.25 3.23
C LYS A 18 -9.95 7.25 2.27
N ILE A 19 -8.71 7.52 1.84
CA ILE A 19 -8.00 6.69 0.85
C ILE A 19 -7.88 5.22 1.25
N TYR A 20 -7.65 4.96 2.54
CA TYR A 20 -7.49 3.61 3.04
C TYR A 20 -8.83 2.90 3.20
N HIS A 21 -9.88 3.59 3.65
CA HIS A 21 -11.22 2.99 3.75
C HIS A 21 -11.80 2.70 2.37
N ASP A 22 -11.61 3.60 1.41
CA ASP A 22 -12.04 3.43 0.02
C ASP A 22 -11.32 2.26 -0.68
N GLY A 23 -10.26 1.70 -0.09
CA GLY A 23 -9.55 0.55 -0.65
C GLY A 23 -8.79 0.86 -1.94
N SER A 24 -8.63 2.14 -2.29
CA SER A 24 -8.08 2.65 -3.55
C SER A 24 -6.68 2.15 -3.97
N GLY A 25 -5.97 1.42 -3.10
CA GLY A 25 -4.64 0.91 -3.38
C GLY A 25 -3.55 1.99 -3.46
N ILE A 26 -3.89 3.27 -3.39
CA ILE A 26 -3.00 4.41 -3.64
C ILE A 26 -1.76 4.41 -2.73
N LEU A 27 -1.90 3.94 -1.48
CA LEU A 27 -0.77 3.83 -0.55
C LEU A 27 0.33 2.88 -1.03
N SER A 28 0.03 1.95 -1.96
CA SER A 28 1.02 1.00 -2.53
C SER A 28 2.12 1.69 -3.36
N VAL A 29 1.93 2.96 -3.74
CA VAL A 29 2.99 3.76 -4.38
C VAL A 29 4.17 3.96 -3.44
N LEU A 30 3.94 3.95 -2.14
CA LEU A 30 4.99 4.00 -1.14
C LEU A 30 5.53 2.59 -0.82
N PRO A 31 6.84 2.44 -0.55
CA PRO A 31 7.37 1.25 0.11
C PRO A 31 6.69 0.98 1.45
N TYR A 32 6.56 -0.29 1.84
CA TYR A 32 5.85 -0.70 3.06
C TYR A 32 6.25 0.09 4.32
N LYS A 33 7.56 0.24 4.58
CA LYS A 33 8.07 1.03 5.72
C LYS A 33 7.59 2.49 5.71
N HIS A 34 7.45 3.09 4.53
CA HIS A 34 6.97 4.47 4.38
C HIS A 34 5.45 4.57 4.52
N GLN A 35 4.71 3.53 4.12
CA GLN A 35 3.28 3.44 4.40
C GLN A 35 3.04 3.44 5.91
N LEU A 36 3.78 2.61 6.66
CA LEU A 36 3.67 2.56 8.12
C LEU A 36 3.98 3.91 8.77
N VAL A 37 4.99 4.63 8.30
CA VAL A 37 5.31 5.98 8.81
C VAL A 37 4.14 6.94 8.58
N THR A 38 3.62 6.99 7.35
CA THR A 38 2.48 7.86 7.01
C THR A 38 1.25 7.51 7.84
N LEU A 39 0.93 6.23 7.95
CA LEU A 39 -0.21 5.74 8.73
C LEU A 39 -0.03 6.02 10.22
N SER A 40 1.15 5.78 10.78
CA SER A 40 1.42 6.00 12.20
C SER A 40 1.25 7.46 12.62
N TYR A 41 1.50 8.39 11.71
CA TYR A 41 1.43 9.82 12.00
C TYR A 41 0.06 10.44 11.71
N TYR A 42 -0.61 10.02 10.62
CA TYR A 42 -1.89 10.61 10.19
C TYR A 42 -3.12 9.79 10.55
N TRP A 43 -2.95 8.59 11.15
CA TRP A 43 -4.07 7.73 11.51
C TRP A 43 -3.81 6.95 12.81
N SER A 44 -4.82 6.92 13.67
CA SER A 44 -4.93 6.09 14.87
C SER A 44 -5.56 4.71 14.67
N GLY A 45 -6.71 4.65 14.02
CA GLY A 45 -7.59 3.48 13.92
C GLY A 45 -9.03 3.87 14.23
N GLU A 46 -9.22 5.04 14.86
CA GLU A 46 -10.45 5.50 15.49
C GLU A 46 -10.95 6.82 14.89
N ASP A 47 -12.20 7.13 15.21
CA ASP A 47 -12.91 8.33 14.77
C ASP A 47 -12.59 9.50 15.69
N TRP A 48 -11.38 10.01 15.57
CA TRP A 48 -10.93 11.11 16.41
C TRP A 48 -11.62 12.43 16.09
N THR A 49 -11.92 13.19 17.14
CA THR A 49 -12.27 14.61 17.01
C THR A 49 -11.05 15.42 16.55
N VAL A 50 -11.28 16.66 16.10
CA VAL A 50 -10.19 17.56 15.69
C VAL A 50 -9.21 17.79 16.84
N GLU A 51 -9.71 17.94 18.06
CA GLU A 51 -8.89 18.14 19.27
C GLU A 51 -8.00 16.93 19.55
N GLN A 52 -8.56 15.72 19.52
CA GLN A 52 -7.82 14.47 19.71
C GLN A 52 -6.73 14.29 18.65
N MET A 53 -7.00 14.66 17.39
CA MET A 53 -5.99 14.63 16.33
C MET A 53 -4.79 15.53 16.65
N LEU A 54 -5.06 16.76 17.12
CA LEU A 54 -4.03 17.75 17.43
C LEU A 54 -3.25 17.40 18.70
N GLU A 55 -3.91 16.83 19.70
CA GLU A 55 -3.26 16.30 20.89
C GLU A 55 -2.35 15.13 20.54
N ASN A 56 -2.82 14.16 19.75
CA ASN A 56 -1.96 13.06 19.31
C ASN A 56 -0.76 13.57 18.50
N ARG A 57 -0.94 14.60 17.67
CA ARG A 57 0.16 15.24 16.95
C ARG A 57 1.23 15.75 17.92
N SER A 58 0.82 16.50 18.96
CA SER A 58 1.78 17.07 19.92
C SER A 58 2.53 15.96 20.67
N GLN A 59 1.84 14.88 21.04
CA GLN A 59 2.45 13.72 21.69
C GLN A 59 3.43 12.99 20.75
N LEU A 60 3.08 12.81 19.48
CA LEU A 60 3.95 12.17 18.48
C LEU A 60 5.17 13.03 18.15
N ASP A 61 5.00 14.35 18.01
CA ASP A 61 6.09 15.28 17.76
C ASP A 61 7.06 15.33 18.96
N ALA A 62 6.55 15.23 20.19
CA ALA A 62 7.38 15.13 21.40
C ALA A 62 8.15 13.80 21.47
N LYS A 63 7.49 12.66 21.19
CA LYS A 63 8.12 11.33 21.24
C LYS A 63 9.10 11.10 20.08
N HIS A 64 8.76 11.60 18.89
CA HIS A 64 9.50 11.36 17.64
C HIS A 64 9.61 12.63 16.80
N PRO A 65 10.55 13.55 17.10
CA PRO A 65 10.64 14.86 16.46
C PRO A 65 10.84 14.83 14.93
N SER A 66 11.39 13.73 14.38
CA SER A 66 11.59 13.57 12.94
C SER A 66 10.41 12.94 12.20
N LEU A 67 9.38 12.47 12.92
CA LEU A 67 8.28 11.70 12.34
C LEU A 67 7.42 12.56 11.42
N SER A 68 7.08 13.77 11.84
CA SER A 68 6.28 14.72 11.05
C SER A 68 6.93 15.07 9.72
N ALA A 69 8.24 15.31 9.71
CA ALA A 69 8.99 15.61 8.49
C ALA A 69 9.01 14.40 7.52
N ARG A 70 9.22 13.19 8.04
CA ARG A 70 9.20 11.96 7.24
C ARG A 70 7.82 11.66 6.68
N ALA A 71 6.79 11.72 7.53
CA ALA A 71 5.40 11.49 7.14
C ALA A 71 4.95 12.53 6.10
N GLY A 72 5.30 13.80 6.28
CA GLY A 72 5.00 14.87 5.31
C GLY A 72 5.64 14.63 3.94
N LYS A 73 6.89 14.15 3.90
CA LYS A 73 7.56 13.80 2.63
C LYS A 73 6.83 12.66 1.90
N HIS A 74 6.43 11.63 2.63
CA HIS A 74 5.72 10.49 2.05
C HIS A 74 4.29 10.84 1.64
N PHE A 75 3.61 11.68 2.42
CA PHE A 75 2.31 12.24 2.07
C PHE A 75 2.36 12.99 0.73
N GLY A 76 3.39 13.80 0.49
CA GLY A 76 3.55 14.51 -0.78
C GLY A 76 3.62 13.58 -1.99
N VAL A 77 4.24 12.40 -1.86
CA VAL A 77 4.27 11.38 -2.93
C VAL A 77 2.88 10.81 -3.18
N VAL A 78 2.14 10.50 -2.12
CA VAL A 78 0.76 9.99 -2.21
C VAL A 78 -0.16 11.02 -2.85
N GLN A 79 -0.08 12.28 -2.42
CA GLN A 79 -0.90 13.36 -2.96
C GLN A 79 -0.60 13.61 -4.43
N ALA A 80 0.69 13.61 -4.83
CA ALA A 80 1.08 13.77 -6.22
C ALA A 80 0.49 12.66 -7.10
N GLU A 81 0.57 11.40 -6.66
CA GLU A 81 -0.02 10.26 -7.37
C GLU A 81 -1.53 10.44 -7.57
N VAL A 82 -2.27 10.85 -6.53
CA VAL A 82 -3.71 11.07 -6.63
C VAL A 82 -4.03 12.14 -7.65
N MET A 83 -3.30 13.26 -7.63
CA MET A 83 -3.47 14.33 -8.60
C MET A 83 -3.15 13.88 -10.02
N THR A 84 -2.11 13.04 -10.20
CA THR A 84 -1.79 12.45 -11.51
C THR A 84 -2.92 11.56 -12.03
N ARG A 85 -3.52 10.72 -11.17
CA ARG A 85 -4.65 9.86 -11.57
C ARG A 85 -5.88 10.66 -11.96
N LEU A 86 -6.23 11.67 -11.16
CA LEU A 86 -7.35 12.57 -11.46
C LEU A 86 -7.14 13.32 -12.78
N ALA A 87 -5.91 13.78 -13.05
CA ALA A 87 -5.57 14.44 -14.31
C ALA A 87 -5.67 13.49 -15.51
N SER A 88 -5.25 12.23 -15.37
CA SER A 88 -5.39 11.22 -16.44
C SER A 88 -6.84 10.84 -16.69
N GLU A 89 -7.68 10.74 -15.65
CA GLU A 89 -9.10 10.43 -15.77
C GLU A 89 -9.83 11.53 -16.55
N GLN A 90 -9.54 12.81 -16.24
CA GLN A 90 -10.10 13.95 -16.97
C GLN A 90 -9.68 13.96 -18.45
N ALA A 91 -8.41 13.63 -18.75
CA ALA A 91 -7.91 13.53 -20.13
C ALA A 91 -8.52 12.35 -20.92
N SER A 92 -8.88 11.24 -20.23
CA SER A 92 -9.46 10.04 -20.83
C SER A 92 -10.97 10.12 -21.15
N SER A 93 -11.60 11.28 -20.92
CA SER A 93 -13.00 11.54 -21.32
C SER A 93 -13.21 11.74 -22.83
N SER A 94 -12.14 11.57 -23.64
CA SER A 94 -12.21 11.42 -25.10
C SER A 94 -12.06 9.93 -25.47
N PRO A 95 -12.83 9.39 -26.43
CA PRO A 95 -12.86 7.96 -26.70
C PRO A 95 -11.57 7.57 -27.43
N THR A 96 -10.53 7.22 -26.69
CA THR A 96 -9.30 6.69 -27.25
C THR A 96 -9.07 5.30 -26.67
N THR A 97 -8.86 4.37 -27.59
CA THR A 97 -8.49 2.96 -27.46
C THR A 97 -7.69 2.61 -26.20
N PRO A 98 -7.84 1.39 -25.65
CA PRO A 98 -7.10 0.93 -24.48
C PRO A 98 -5.60 0.91 -24.79
N SER A 99 -4.91 1.99 -24.43
CA SER A 99 -3.48 2.09 -24.50
C SER A 99 -2.91 1.43 -23.25
N VAL A 100 -2.26 0.29 -23.45
CA VAL A 100 -1.39 -0.35 -22.46
C VAL A 100 -0.20 0.58 -22.24
N THR A 101 -0.33 1.54 -21.33
CA THR A 101 0.74 2.39 -20.82
C THR A 101 0.61 2.45 -19.31
N ASP A 102 1.64 2.58 -18.51
CA ASP A 102 3.06 2.36 -18.66
C ASP A 102 3.52 2.24 -17.19
N VAL A 103 4.34 1.24 -16.88
CA VAL A 103 4.89 1.08 -15.53
C VAL A 103 5.66 2.37 -15.21
N THR A 104 5.20 3.14 -14.23
CA THR A 104 5.91 4.32 -13.73
C THR A 104 7.35 3.93 -13.39
N PRO A 105 8.37 4.42 -14.10
CA PRO A 105 9.73 4.05 -13.79
C PRO A 105 10.12 4.76 -12.49
N LEU A 106 10.27 3.98 -11.42
CA LEU A 106 11.05 4.39 -10.26
C LEU A 106 12.40 4.91 -10.77
N ARG A 107 12.58 6.23 -10.71
CA ARG A 107 13.81 7.00 -10.95
C ARG A 107 14.99 6.13 -11.39
N ALA A 108 15.27 6.13 -12.69
CA ALA A 108 16.46 5.53 -13.25
C ALA A 108 17.70 6.07 -12.51
N ARG A 109 18.33 5.21 -11.68
CA ARG A 109 19.71 5.39 -11.25
C ARG A 109 20.54 5.60 -12.52
N ARG A 110 21.26 6.72 -12.62
CA ARG A 110 22.26 6.99 -13.66
C ARG A 110 23.10 5.72 -13.87
N ARG A 111 22.86 5.00 -14.97
CA ARG A 111 23.70 3.88 -15.37
C ARG A 111 25.05 4.47 -15.78
N ARG A 112 26.13 3.94 -15.18
CA ARG A 112 27.48 4.17 -15.67
C ARG A 112 27.54 3.62 -17.11
N ARG A 113 28.08 4.43 -18.03
CA ARG A 113 28.39 4.03 -19.42
C ARG A 113 29.25 2.76 -19.36
N GLY A 114 28.77 1.64 -19.90
CA GLY A 114 29.66 0.50 -20.20
C GLY A 114 29.10 -0.92 -20.07
N GLU A 115 27.89 -1.18 -19.58
CA GLU A 115 27.41 -2.57 -19.47
C GLU A 115 26.57 -3.01 -20.68
N PRO A 116 26.84 -4.20 -21.27
CA PRO A 116 26.11 -4.73 -22.41
C PRO A 116 24.66 -5.01 -22.04
N ALA A 117 23.76 -4.78 -23.00
CA ALA A 117 22.32 -4.96 -22.86
C ALA A 117 21.97 -6.46 -22.69
N VAL A 118 22.10 -6.98 -21.47
CA VAL A 118 21.57 -8.31 -21.13
C VAL A 118 20.05 -8.28 -21.26
N LEU A 119 19.53 -9.27 -21.98
CA LEU A 119 18.13 -9.58 -22.23
C LEU A 119 17.22 -9.13 -21.08
N ARG A 120 16.27 -8.24 -21.39
CA ARG A 120 15.30 -7.66 -20.44
C ARG A 120 14.42 -8.77 -19.86
N THR A 121 14.85 -9.37 -18.75
CA THR A 121 13.98 -10.11 -17.84
C THR A 121 12.86 -9.17 -17.41
N ARG A 122 11.61 -9.54 -17.74
CA ARG A 122 10.43 -8.78 -17.32
C ARG A 122 10.41 -8.77 -15.79
N HIS A 123 10.66 -7.60 -15.20
CA HIS A 123 10.69 -7.45 -13.76
C HIS A 123 9.26 -7.22 -13.27
N ILE A 124 8.60 -8.28 -12.78
CA ILE A 124 7.30 -8.18 -12.13
C ILE A 124 7.55 -7.70 -10.69
N SER A 125 7.03 -6.52 -10.34
CA SER A 125 7.07 -6.02 -8.96
C SER A 125 5.66 -6.01 -8.37
N VAL A 126 5.45 -6.80 -7.32
CA VAL A 126 4.21 -6.79 -6.54
C VAL A 126 4.33 -5.75 -5.43
N ARG A 127 3.29 -4.90 -5.26
CA ARG A 127 3.22 -3.95 -4.15
C ARG A 127 1.92 -4.13 -3.39
N GLY A 128 2.02 -4.16 -2.06
CA GLY A 128 0.89 -4.29 -1.14
C GLY A 128 0.57 -2.99 -0.41
N VAL A 129 -0.62 -2.94 0.18
CA VAL A 129 -1.03 -1.88 1.11
C VAL A 129 -0.96 -2.41 2.53
N ALA A 130 -0.26 -1.69 3.40
CA ALA A 130 -0.18 -1.97 4.83
C ALA A 130 -1.55 -1.75 5.47
N ARG A 131 -2.09 -2.79 6.11
CA ARG A 131 -3.28 -2.69 6.96
C ARG A 131 -2.84 -2.76 8.43
N ARG A 132 -3.37 -1.86 9.27
CA ARG A 132 -3.14 -1.87 10.73
C ARG A 132 -3.97 -2.93 11.44
N GLN A 133 -5.20 -3.12 10.99
CA GLN A 133 -6.09 -4.15 11.52
C GLN A 133 -6.18 -5.30 10.52
N PRO A 134 -6.14 -6.56 11.00
CA PRO A 134 -6.40 -7.70 10.15
C PRO A 134 -7.83 -7.61 9.62
N ASP A 135 -7.99 -7.79 8.30
CA ASP A 135 -9.29 -7.92 7.68
C ASP A 135 -9.86 -9.29 8.04
N ILE A 136 -10.73 -9.34 9.05
CA ILE A 136 -11.25 -10.58 9.64
C ILE A 136 -11.93 -11.44 8.56
N GLN A 137 -12.60 -10.83 7.59
CA GLN A 137 -13.27 -11.56 6.51
C GLN A 137 -12.24 -12.25 5.60
N LYS A 138 -11.20 -11.53 5.19
CA LYS A 138 -10.12 -12.12 4.39
C LYS A 138 -9.35 -13.18 5.16
N LEU A 139 -9.19 -12.99 6.46
CA LEU A 139 -8.53 -13.95 7.34
C LEU A 139 -9.38 -15.23 7.46
N ALA A 140 -10.69 -15.11 7.62
CA ALA A 140 -11.62 -16.24 7.60
C ALA A 140 -11.58 -17.00 6.26
N ILE A 141 -11.58 -16.29 5.14
CA ILE A 141 -11.44 -16.91 3.79
C ILE A 141 -10.12 -17.66 3.67
N ALA A 142 -9.01 -17.06 4.12
CA ALA A 142 -7.70 -17.71 4.08
C ALA A 142 -7.66 -18.98 4.95
N PHE A 143 -8.33 -19.00 6.11
CA PHE A 143 -8.44 -20.21 6.92
C PHE A 143 -9.25 -21.31 6.26
N LEU A 144 -10.36 -20.96 5.59
CA LEU A 144 -11.15 -21.94 4.82
C LEU A 144 -10.33 -22.55 3.69
N GLN A 145 -9.61 -21.72 2.93
CA GLN A 145 -8.72 -22.21 1.87
C GLN A 145 -7.62 -23.11 2.40
N LEU A 146 -7.03 -22.77 3.55
CA LEU A 146 -6.01 -23.61 4.17
C LEU A 146 -6.57 -24.96 4.62
N ALA A 147 -7.79 -24.99 5.16
CA ALA A 147 -8.47 -26.23 5.54
C ALA A 147 -8.79 -27.10 4.31
N GLU A 148 -9.24 -26.50 3.21
CA GLU A 148 -9.48 -27.20 1.93
C GLU A 148 -8.19 -27.78 1.34
N MET A 149 -7.08 -27.04 1.42
CA MET A 149 -5.77 -27.55 0.96
C MET A 149 -5.27 -28.70 1.82
N GLN A 150 -5.51 -28.66 3.14
CA GLN A 150 -5.14 -29.75 4.04
C GLN A 150 -5.99 -31.00 3.80
N SER A 151 -7.30 -30.86 3.62
CA SER A 151 -8.18 -32.00 3.35
C SER A 151 -7.86 -32.65 1.99
N ALA A 152 -7.59 -31.86 0.96
CA ALA A 152 -7.15 -32.36 -0.34
C ALA A 152 -5.81 -33.12 -0.25
N ARG A 153 -4.88 -32.63 0.58
CA ARG A 153 -3.60 -33.31 0.82
C ARG A 153 -3.77 -34.62 1.57
N GLU A 154 -4.59 -34.65 2.62
CA GLU A 154 -4.87 -35.88 3.38
C GLU A 154 -5.59 -36.93 2.52
N GLN A 155 -6.50 -36.51 1.64
CA GLN A 155 -7.15 -37.41 0.68
C GLN A 155 -6.14 -38.01 -0.30
N ALA A 156 -5.26 -37.18 -0.88
CA ALA A 156 -4.20 -37.65 -1.77
C ALA A 156 -3.23 -38.62 -1.06
N GLU A 157 -2.89 -38.37 0.20
CA GLU A 157 -2.02 -39.26 1.00
C GLU A 157 -2.70 -40.61 1.31
N ARG A 158 -4.02 -40.63 1.56
CA ARG A 158 -4.79 -41.88 1.76
C ARG A 158 -4.94 -42.70 0.48
N GLU A 159 -5.20 -42.04 -0.65
CA GLU A 159 -5.27 -42.70 -1.96
C GLU A 159 -3.92 -43.31 -2.35
N ALA A 160 -2.81 -42.65 -2.03
CA ALA A 160 -1.47 -43.18 -2.25
C ALA A 160 -1.18 -44.41 -1.38
N GLN A 161 -1.57 -44.41 -0.10
CA GLN A 161 -1.36 -45.55 0.81
C GLN A 161 -2.25 -46.76 0.48
N GLY A 162 -3.49 -46.52 0.05
CA GLY A 162 -4.39 -47.60 -0.38
C GLY A 162 -3.95 -48.30 -1.68
N HIS A 163 -3.10 -47.65 -2.48
CA HIS A 163 -2.54 -48.25 -3.70
C HIS A 163 -1.34 -49.17 -3.44
N ASP A 164 -0.60 -48.98 -2.35
CA ASP A 164 0.57 -49.81 -2.00
C ASP A 164 0.18 -51.11 -1.26
N GLU A 165 -1.00 -51.20 -0.62
CA GLU A 165 -1.50 -52.44 0.00
C GLU A 165 -2.18 -53.41 -0.98
N ALA A 166 -2.44 -52.98 -2.23
CA ALA A 166 -3.13 -53.76 -3.25
C ALA A 166 -2.21 -54.42 -4.30
N ALA A 167 -0.89 -54.31 -4.13
CA ALA A 167 0.15 -54.90 -4.99
C ALA A 167 0.92 -56.01 -4.25
#